data_AF-A0A359LS17-F1
#
_entry.id   AF-A0A359LS17-F1
#
_cell.length_a   1.000
_cell.length_b   1.000
_cell.length_c   1.000
_cell.angle_alpha   90.00
_cell.angle_beta   90.00
_cell.angle_gamma   90.00
#
_symmetry.space_group_name_H-M   'P 1'
#
loop_
_entity.id
_entity.type
_entity.pdbx_description
1 polymer ?
#
loop_
_entity_poly.entity_id
_entity_poly.type
_entity_poly.pdbx_seq_one_letter_code
_entity_poly.pdbx_strand_id
1 'polypeptide(L)'
;MTLMRKLILLTSLAAIMAATLAAAPITYRFSGSGSGTIGRSVFEGADFVATINGDTTSVTSQPSLGALGALGLSGNISIAGLGVFAFADPLFVFIVEGTGFFGFGNFVNGNLITANSPAVV
;
A
#
# COMPACT_ATOMS: atom_id res chain seq x y z
N MET A 1 -29.96 40.04 20.09
CA MET A 1 -28.70 39.30 20.37
C MET A 1 -28.75 37.79 20.08
N THR A 2 -29.88 37.21 19.66
CA THR A 2 -30.03 35.76 19.43
C THR A 2 -29.59 35.27 18.04
N LEU A 3 -29.60 36.13 17.02
CA LEU A 3 -29.23 35.75 15.64
C LEU A 3 -27.71 35.52 15.46
N MET A 4 -26.89 36.38 16.08
CA MET A 4 -25.42 36.32 16.00
C MET A 4 -24.85 35.11 16.75
N ARG A 5 -25.49 34.68 17.85
CA ARG A 5 -25.17 33.44 18.57
C ARG A 5 -25.50 32.18 17.76
N LYS A 6 -26.60 32.19 16.99
CA LYS A 6 -26.96 31.07 16.10
C LYS A 6 -25.98 30.94 14.93
N LEU A 7 -25.51 32.06 14.37
CA LEU A 7 -24.57 32.05 13.25
C LEU A 7 -23.18 31.49 13.65
N ILE A 8 -22.67 31.84 14.83
CA ILE A 8 -21.39 31.33 15.36
C ILE A 8 -21.47 29.81 15.61
N LEU A 9 -22.61 29.30 16.07
CA LEU A 9 -22.83 27.88 16.34
C LEU A 9 -22.92 27.02 15.06
N LEU A 10 -23.43 27.58 13.95
CA LEU A 10 -23.48 26.86 12.66
C LEU A 10 -22.10 26.80 11.98
N THR A 11 -21.29 27.85 12.09
CA THR A 11 -19.93 27.86 11.50
C THR A 11 -18.97 26.90 12.20
N SER A 12 -19.11 26.70 13.51
CA SER A 12 -18.27 25.75 14.25
C SER A 12 -18.60 24.29 13.96
N LEU A 13 -19.86 23.97 13.68
CA LEU A 13 -20.28 22.61 13.32
C LEU A 13 -19.76 22.18 11.94
N ALA A 14 -19.70 23.11 10.98
CA ALA A 14 -19.14 22.87 9.65
C ALA A 14 -17.62 22.61 9.67
N ALA A 15 -16.87 23.29 10.56
CA ALA A 15 -15.43 23.09 10.70
C ALA A 15 -15.06 21.73 11.34
N ILE A 16 -15.91 21.20 12.23
CA ILE A 16 -15.72 19.88 12.86
C ILE A 16 -16.04 18.75 11.85
N MET A 17 -17.02 18.95 10.96
CA MET A 17 -17.33 17.98 9.90
C MET A 17 -16.28 17.91 8.79
N ALA A 18 -15.46 18.95 8.61
CA ALA A 18 -14.38 18.93 7.62
C ALA A 18 -13.16 18.08 8.06
N ALA A 19 -13.04 17.75 9.35
CA ALA A 19 -11.90 17.03 9.90
C ALA A 19 -12.00 15.49 9.78
N THR A 20 -13.14 14.94 9.34
CA THR A 20 -13.39 13.48 9.33
C THR A 20 -13.22 12.79 7.98
N LEU A 21 -12.80 13.49 6.93
CA LEU A 21 -12.64 12.93 5.57
C LEU A 21 -11.19 12.98 5.05
N ALA A 22 -10.20 13.18 5.91
CA ALA A 22 -8.81 13.05 5.50
C ALA A 22 -8.44 11.57 5.33
N ALA A 23 -7.91 11.20 4.17
CA ALA A 23 -7.30 9.90 3.95
C ALA A 23 -6.18 9.70 4.98
N ALA A 24 -6.25 8.63 5.78
CA ALA A 24 -5.19 8.30 6.72
C ALA A 24 -4.15 7.41 6.02
N PRO A 25 -2.84 7.71 6.14
CA PRO A 25 -1.81 6.89 5.52
C PRO A 25 -1.77 5.49 6.14
N ILE A 26 -1.48 4.50 5.30
CA ILE A 26 -1.30 3.09 5.69
C ILE A 26 0.05 2.62 5.16
N THR A 27 0.83 1.98 6.03
CA THR A 27 2.07 1.30 5.66
C THR A 27 1.91 -0.20 5.90
N TYR A 28 1.91 -0.98 4.82
CA TYR A 28 1.94 -2.43 4.87
C TYR A 28 3.37 -2.92 4.86
N ARG A 29 3.66 -3.94 5.67
CA ARG A 29 5.00 -4.54 5.77
C ARG A 29 4.91 -6.06 5.67
N PHE A 30 5.63 -6.61 4.69
CA PHE A 30 5.75 -8.06 4.48
C PHE A 30 7.21 -8.45 4.60
N SER A 31 7.50 -9.53 5.32
CA SER A 31 8.86 -10.04 5.48
C SER A 31 8.88 -11.55 5.43
N GLY A 32 9.98 -12.11 4.94
CA GLY A 32 10.20 -13.54 4.87
C GLY A 32 11.49 -13.84 4.12
N SER A 33 11.67 -15.08 3.69
CA SER A 33 12.74 -15.47 2.77
C SER A 33 12.17 -15.77 1.38
N GLY A 34 12.95 -15.47 0.34
CA GLY A 34 12.51 -15.65 -1.04
C GLY A 34 13.68 -15.85 -1.99
N SER A 35 13.35 -16.22 -3.22
CA SER A 35 14.30 -16.38 -4.32
C SER A 35 13.83 -15.61 -5.54
N GLY A 36 14.76 -15.16 -6.37
CA GLY A 36 14.42 -14.40 -7.57
C GLY A 36 15.62 -13.74 -8.22
N THR A 37 15.33 -12.74 -9.06
CA THR A 37 16.35 -11.97 -9.77
C THR A 37 16.04 -10.48 -9.70
N ILE A 38 17.09 -9.67 -9.55
CA ILE A 38 17.04 -8.21 -9.71
C ILE A 38 18.11 -7.82 -10.73
N GLY A 39 17.68 -7.36 -11.90
CA GLY A 39 18.60 -7.14 -13.02
C GLY A 39 19.33 -8.43 -13.41
N ARG A 40 20.65 -8.49 -13.19
CA ARG A 40 21.49 -9.68 -13.45
C ARG A 40 21.84 -10.47 -12.18
N SER A 41 21.46 -9.97 -11.01
CA SER A 41 21.76 -10.60 -9.72
C SER A 41 20.68 -11.61 -9.35
N VAL A 42 21.07 -12.86 -9.15
CA VAL A 42 20.20 -13.93 -8.61
C VAL A 42 20.33 -13.95 -7.09
N PHE A 43 19.23 -14.15 -6.39
CA PHE A 43 19.22 -14.43 -4.95
C PHE A 43 18.40 -15.69 -4.67
N GLU A 44 18.83 -16.48 -3.70
CA GLU A 44 18.18 -17.73 -3.29
C GLU A 44 18.02 -17.76 -1.78
N GLY A 45 16.79 -17.95 -1.30
CA GLY A 45 16.49 -18.02 0.13
C GLY A 45 16.90 -16.78 0.93
N ALA A 46 17.01 -15.61 0.29
CA ALA A 46 17.43 -14.37 0.93
C ALA A 46 16.26 -13.75 1.70
N ASP A 47 16.57 -13.19 2.88
CA ASP A 47 15.59 -12.43 3.65
C ASP A 47 15.17 -11.16 2.89
N PHE A 48 13.88 -10.87 2.91
CA PHE A 48 13.33 -9.67 2.32
C PHE A 48 12.39 -8.93 3.27
N VAL A 49 12.25 -7.62 3.04
CA VAL A 49 11.24 -6.77 3.65
C VAL A 49 10.63 -5.89 2.57
N ALA A 50 9.36 -6.11 2.23
CA ALA A 50 8.57 -5.23 1.37
C ALA A 50 7.80 -4.21 2.22
N THR A 51 7.94 -2.93 1.89
CA THR A 51 7.20 -1.82 2.48
C THR A 51 6.32 -1.20 1.41
N ILE A 52 5.00 -1.23 1.60
CA ILE A 52 4.01 -0.74 0.64
C ILE A 52 3.20 0.36 1.29
N ASN A 53 3.03 1.46 0.57
CA ASN A 53 2.36 2.66 1.04
C ASN A 53 1.01 2.80 0.32
N GLY A 54 -0.01 3.12 1.10
CA GLY A 54 -1.34 3.49 0.63
C GLY A 54 -2.01 4.41 1.64
N ASP A 55 -3.32 4.57 1.50
CA ASP A 55 -4.15 5.28 2.47
C ASP A 55 -5.52 4.62 2.60
N THR A 56 -6.32 5.10 3.54
CA THR A 56 -7.68 4.57 3.77
C THR A 56 -8.63 4.80 2.60
N THR A 57 -8.34 5.70 1.66
CA THR A 57 -9.16 5.87 0.43
C THR A 57 -8.86 4.82 -0.62
N SER A 58 -7.71 4.17 -0.52
CA SER A 58 -7.26 3.10 -1.41
C SER A 58 -7.96 1.77 -1.10
N VAL A 59 -8.52 1.61 0.10
CA VAL A 59 -9.14 0.36 0.58
C VAL A 59 -10.58 0.26 0.09
N THR A 60 -10.89 -0.81 -0.65
CA THR A 60 -12.25 -1.07 -1.12
C THR A 60 -12.47 -2.58 -1.34
N SER A 61 -13.71 -2.98 -1.58
CA SER A 61 -14.02 -4.31 -2.07
C SER A 61 -13.50 -4.46 -3.50
N GLN A 62 -12.73 -5.52 -3.75
CA GLN A 62 -12.12 -5.80 -5.04
C GLN A 62 -12.71 -7.11 -5.60
N PRO A 63 -13.83 -7.06 -6.35
CA PRO A 63 -14.44 -8.25 -6.93
C PRO A 63 -13.50 -9.04 -7.84
N SER A 64 -12.57 -8.37 -8.52
CA SER A 64 -11.53 -9.01 -9.35
C SER A 64 -10.55 -9.86 -8.56
N LEU A 65 -10.37 -9.57 -7.26
CA LEU A 65 -9.54 -10.33 -6.34
C LEU A 65 -10.36 -11.29 -5.47
N GLY A 66 -11.70 -11.20 -5.50
CA GLY A 66 -12.58 -11.90 -4.57
C GLY A 66 -12.35 -11.54 -3.10
N ALA A 67 -11.85 -10.32 -2.84
CA ALA A 67 -11.26 -9.94 -1.55
C ALA A 67 -11.47 -8.46 -1.24
N LEU A 68 -11.35 -8.09 0.04
CA LEU A 68 -11.05 -6.70 0.41
C LEU A 68 -9.60 -6.41 0.10
N GLY A 69 -9.30 -5.23 -0.44
CA GLY A 69 -7.94 -4.89 -0.80
C GLY A 69 -7.74 -3.42 -1.13
N ALA A 70 -6.49 -3.08 -1.38
CA ALA A 70 -6.08 -1.76 -1.86
C ALA A 70 -5.27 -1.90 -3.14
N LEU A 71 -5.52 -1.01 -4.11
CA LEU A 71 -4.90 -0.98 -5.44
C LEU A 71 -4.12 0.32 -5.64
N GLY A 72 -3.29 0.36 -6.68
CA GLY A 72 -2.56 1.58 -7.06
C GLY A 72 -1.47 1.95 -6.06
N LEU A 73 -0.97 0.97 -5.30
CA LEU A 73 -0.03 1.18 -4.22
C LEU A 73 1.40 1.29 -4.76
N SER A 74 2.28 1.93 -3.98
CA SER A 74 3.70 2.05 -4.30
C SER A 74 4.55 1.62 -3.11
N GLY A 75 5.83 1.32 -3.32
CA GLY A 75 6.66 0.85 -2.22
C GLY A 75 8.07 0.46 -2.64
N ASN A 76 8.74 -0.20 -1.71
CA ASN A 76 10.06 -0.77 -1.91
C ASN A 76 10.18 -2.18 -1.33
N ILE A 77 11.19 -2.90 -1.78
CA ILE A 77 11.63 -4.17 -1.22
C ILE A 77 13.12 -4.10 -0.88
N SER A 78 13.46 -4.40 0.37
CA SER A 78 14.82 -4.67 0.81
C SER A 78 15.09 -6.15 0.67
N ILE A 79 16.21 -6.54 0.05
CA ILE A 79 16.66 -7.93 -0.07
C ILE A 79 18.06 -8.03 0.53
N ALA A 80 18.24 -8.95 1.48
CA ALA A 80 19.52 -9.20 2.13
C ALA A 80 20.60 -9.53 1.08
N GLY A 81 21.73 -8.82 1.16
CA GLY A 81 22.84 -8.97 0.22
C GLY A 81 22.69 -8.25 -1.13
N LEU A 82 21.52 -7.70 -1.46
CA LEU A 82 21.29 -6.97 -2.71
C LEU A 82 20.95 -5.49 -2.52
N GLY A 83 20.26 -5.12 -1.44
CA GLY A 83 19.91 -3.73 -1.14
C GLY A 83 18.40 -3.44 -1.24
N VAL A 84 18.04 -2.17 -1.42
CA VAL A 84 16.65 -1.69 -1.46
C VAL A 84 16.28 -1.26 -2.87
N PHE A 85 15.13 -1.74 -3.35
CA PHE A 85 14.63 -1.50 -4.71
C PHE A 85 13.20 -0.98 -4.66
N ALA A 86 12.87 0.01 -5.49
CA ALA A 86 11.49 0.47 -5.66
C ALA A 86 10.72 -0.50 -6.57
N PHE A 87 9.45 -0.75 -6.27
CA PHE A 87 8.59 -1.49 -7.21
C PHE A 87 8.39 -0.67 -8.48
N ALA A 88 8.49 -1.33 -9.64
CA ALA A 88 8.39 -0.66 -10.93
C ALA A 88 6.93 -0.39 -11.32
N ASP A 89 6.04 -1.29 -10.93
CA ASP A 89 4.62 -1.26 -11.26
C ASP A 89 3.76 -1.00 -10.01
N PRO A 90 2.54 -0.45 -10.18
CA PRO A 90 1.59 -0.32 -9.07
C PRO A 90 1.24 -1.67 -8.45
N LEU A 91 1.23 -1.71 -7.13
CA LEU A 91 0.92 -2.90 -6.36
C LEU A 91 -0.54 -2.94 -5.90
N PHE A 92 -0.95 -4.14 -5.49
CA PHE A 92 -2.13 -4.35 -4.67
C PHE A 92 -1.78 -5.10 -3.38
N VAL A 93 -2.58 -4.86 -2.35
CA VAL A 93 -2.61 -5.65 -1.11
C VAL A 93 -4.02 -6.20 -0.96
N PHE A 94 -4.16 -7.44 -0.50
CA PHE A 94 -5.46 -8.10 -0.38
C PHE A 94 -5.56 -9.00 0.85
N ILE A 95 -6.79 -9.21 1.31
CA ILE A 95 -7.16 -10.14 2.37
C ILE A 95 -8.38 -10.94 1.91
N VAL A 96 -8.24 -12.26 1.84
CA VAL A 96 -9.35 -13.17 1.55
C VAL A 96 -10.04 -13.53 2.86
N GLU A 97 -11.20 -12.93 3.11
CA GLU A 97 -11.96 -13.09 4.34
C GLU A 97 -12.27 -14.57 4.63
N GLY A 98 -12.17 -14.97 5.90
CA GLY A 98 -12.47 -16.33 6.36
C GLY A 98 -11.40 -17.40 6.05
N THR A 99 -10.38 -17.09 5.23
CA THR A 99 -9.32 -18.06 4.89
C THR A 99 -8.00 -17.83 5.63
N GLY A 100 -7.79 -16.63 6.19
CA GLY A 100 -6.50 -16.23 6.75
C GLY A 100 -5.44 -15.95 5.68
N PHE A 101 -5.80 -15.96 4.40
CA PHE A 101 -4.90 -15.66 3.30
C PHE A 101 -4.85 -14.16 3.04
N PHE A 102 -3.65 -13.59 3.05
CA PHE A 102 -3.38 -12.19 2.75
C PHE A 102 -2.05 -12.08 2.01
N GLY A 103 -1.89 -11.05 1.21
CA GLY A 103 -0.68 -10.89 0.42
C GLY A 103 -0.65 -9.57 -0.33
N PHE A 104 0.34 -9.47 -1.20
CA PHE A 104 0.50 -8.37 -2.13
C PHE A 104 0.99 -8.88 -3.47
N GLY A 105 0.77 -8.10 -4.52
CA GLY A 105 1.17 -8.45 -5.86
C GLY A 105 1.02 -7.29 -6.83
N ASN A 106 1.07 -7.61 -8.11
CA ASN A 106 0.90 -6.67 -9.21
C ASN A 106 -0.26 -7.14 -10.10
N PHE A 107 -1.23 -6.25 -10.34
CA PHE A 107 -2.42 -6.54 -11.13
C PHE A 107 -2.16 -6.54 -12.64
N VAL A 108 -1.16 -5.79 -13.10
CA VAL A 108 -0.82 -5.60 -14.52
C VAL A 108 -0.12 -6.84 -15.10
N ASN A 109 0.70 -7.51 -14.30
CA ASN A 109 1.58 -8.60 -14.76
C ASN A 109 1.24 -9.98 -14.15
N GLY A 110 -0.03 -10.26 -13.89
CA GLY A 110 -0.46 -11.60 -13.44
C GLY A 110 0.24 -12.06 -12.15
N ASN A 111 0.36 -11.16 -11.17
CA ASN A 111 1.04 -11.34 -9.88
C ASN A 111 2.58 -11.33 -9.92
N LEU A 112 3.22 -11.08 -11.06
CA LEU A 112 4.68 -10.91 -11.11
C LEU A 112 5.09 -9.56 -10.51
N ILE A 113 5.95 -9.59 -9.50
CA ILE A 113 6.45 -8.38 -8.84
C ILE A 113 7.79 -7.99 -9.48
N THR A 114 7.84 -6.78 -10.03
CA THR A 114 9.01 -6.19 -10.69
C THR A 114 9.54 -5.06 -9.83
N ALA A 115 10.87 -4.98 -9.72
CA ALA A 115 11.54 -3.89 -9.01
C ALA A 115 12.58 -3.23 -9.92
N ASN A 116 12.66 -1.91 -9.85
CA ASN A 116 13.67 -1.15 -10.58
C ASN A 116 15.05 -1.50 -10.02
N SER A 117 15.99 -1.82 -10.90
CA SER A 117 17.40 -1.88 -10.52
C SER A 117 17.82 -0.50 -9.96
N PRO A 118 18.66 -0.42 -8.92
CA PRO A 118 19.16 0.86 -8.45
C PRO A 118 19.94 1.46 -9.63
N ALA A 119 19.81 2.77 -9.83
CA ALA A 119 20.76 3.45 -10.68
C ALA A 119 22.16 3.10 -10.18
N VAL A 120 22.98 2.52 -11.05
CA VAL A 120 24.41 2.31 -10.76
C VAL A 120 24.97 3.69 -10.43
N VAL A 121 25.39 3.90 -9.18
CA VAL A 121 26.20 5.06 -8.78
C VAL A 121 27.63 4.80 -9.21
#